data_AF-A0A1V5CC23-F1
#
_entry.id   AF-A0A1V5CC23-F1
#
_cell.length_a   1.000
_cell.length_b   1.000
_cell.length_c   1.000
_cell.angle_alpha   90.00
_cell.angle_beta   90.00
_cell.angle_gamma   90.00
#
_symmetry.space_group_name_H-M   'P 1'
#
loop_
_entity.id
_entity.type
_entity.pdbx_description
1 polymer ?
#
loop_
_entity_poly.entity_id
_entity_poly.type
_entity_poly.pdbx_seq_one_letter_code
_entity_poly.pdbx_strand_id
1 'polypeptide(L)' 'MYNITMKKIISFDLDGTLVHGKYGDIVWNQGIPEEYADKYGFTFDEAVSRVRQWT' A
#
# COMPACT_ATOMS: atom_id res chain seq x y z
N MET A 1 1.24 16.42 34.36
CA MET A 1 0.47 16.65 33.12
C MET A 1 1.43 16.53 31.96
N TYR A 2 1.28 15.51 31.10
CA TYR A 2 2.15 15.33 29.93
C TYR A 2 1.67 16.25 28.80
N ASN A 3 2.53 17.19 28.39
CA ASN A 3 2.28 18.02 27.22
C ASN A 3 2.65 17.22 25.97
N ILE A 4 1.66 16.57 25.34
CA ILE A 4 1.88 15.88 24.06
C ILE A 4 1.87 16.93 22.96
N THR A 5 3.05 17.39 22.55
CA THR A 5 3.22 18.17 21.33
C THR A 5 2.98 17.27 20.12
N MET A 6 1.84 17.43 19.43
CA MET A 6 1.63 16.79 18.13
C MET A 6 2.71 17.28 17.15
N LYS A 7 3.54 16.36 16.66
CA LYS A 7 4.48 16.64 15.57
C LYS A 7 3.67 16.90 14.29
N LYS A 8 4.01 17.94 13.55
CA LYS A 8 3.51 18.11 12.18
C LYS A 8 4.12 17.00 11.32
N ILE A 9 3.28 16.08 10.85
CA ILE A 9 3.68 15.03 9.91
C ILE A 9 3.41 15.54 8.50
N ILE A 10 4.43 15.52 7.66
CA ILE A 10 4.31 15.78 6.22
C ILE A 10 4.61 14.45 5.53
N SER A 11 3.67 13.97 4.73
CA SER A 11 3.81 12.74 3.93
C SER A 11 3.88 13.12 2.46
N PHE A 12 4.88 12.59 1.76
CA PHE A 12 5.02 12.76 0.31
C PHE A 12 4.81 11.40 -0.34
N ASP A 13 3.97 11.38 -1.37
CA ASP A 13 3.91 10.23 -2.26
C ASP A 13 5.18 10.18 -3.13
N LEU A 14 5.64 8.98 -3.43
CA LEU A 14 6.81 8.73 -4.27
C LEU A 14 6.42 8.53 -5.74
N ASP A 15 5.13 8.27 -6.00
CA ASP A 15 4.61 7.99 -7.34
C ASP A 15 4.87 9.15 -8.31
N GLY A 16 5.44 8.81 -9.46
CA GLY A 16 5.75 9.77 -10.53
C GLY A 16 6.98 10.67 -10.30
N THR A 17 7.63 10.61 -9.14
CA THR A 17 8.81 11.45 -8.83
C THR A 17 10.11 10.64 -8.73
N LEU A 18 10.11 9.52 -7.99
CA LEU A 18 11.31 8.70 -7.76
C LEU A 18 11.24 7.31 -8.39
N VAL A 19 10.03 6.87 -8.77
CA VAL A 19 9.79 5.57 -9.40
C VAL A 19 8.92 5.77 -10.65
N HIS A 20 9.23 5.02 -11.71
CA HIS A 20 8.42 5.02 -12.92
C HIS A 20 7.01 4.54 -12.57
N GLY A 21 5.96 5.13 -13.15
CA GLY A 21 4.57 4.72 -12.85
C GLY A 21 4.28 3.21 -13.04
N LYS A 22 5.09 2.51 -13.86
CA LYS A 22 5.01 1.06 -14.04
C LYS A 22 5.41 0.28 -12.78
N TYR A 23 6.34 0.83 -12.00
CA TYR A 23 6.75 0.26 -10.72
C TYR A 23 5.59 0.32 -9.72
N GLY A 24 4.93 1.48 -9.60
CA GLY A 24 3.71 1.63 -8.81
C GLY A 24 2.65 0.63 -9.23
N ASP A 25 2.40 0.52 -10.54
CA ASP A 25 1.43 -0.44 -11.09
C ASP A 25 1.72 -1.89 -10.68
N ILE A 26 2.98 -2.33 -10.70
CA ILE A 26 3.39 -3.67 -10.28
C ILE A 26 3.19 -3.86 -8.77
N VAL A 27 3.62 -2.88 -7.96
CA VAL A 27 3.45 -2.95 -6.51
C VAL A 27 1.98 -3.03 -6.13
N TRP A 28 1.14 -2.16 -6.69
CA TRP A 28 -0.27 -2.07 -6.35
C TRP A 28 -1.10 -3.26 -6.87
N ASN A 29 -0.81 -3.75 -8.08
CA ASN A 29 -1.63 -4.78 -8.71
C ASN A 29 -1.10 -6.21 -8.54
N GLN A 30 0.15 -6.38 -8.12
CA GLN A 30 0.76 -7.69 -7.97
C GLN A 30 1.40 -7.87 -6.58
N GLY A 31 2.37 -7.03 -6.22
CA GLY A 31 3.12 -7.22 -4.97
C GLY A 31 2.25 -7.19 -3.71
N ILE A 32 1.40 -6.16 -3.56
CA ILE A 32 0.51 -6.05 -2.40
C ILE A 32 -0.52 -7.19 -2.36
N PRO A 33 -1.22 -7.53 -3.46
CA PRO A 33 -2.10 -8.69 -3.48
C PRO A 33 -1.41 -10.03 -3.19
N GLU A 34 -0.20 -10.28 -3.71
CA GLU A 34 0.58 -11.50 -3.42
C GLU A 34 0.92 -11.60 -1.92
N GLU A 35 1.49 -10.55 -1.34
CA GLU A 35 1.82 -10.52 0.09
C GLU A 35 0.58 -10.65 0.99
N TYR A 36 -0.54 -10.06 0.57
CA TYR A 36 -1.82 -10.19 1.30
C TYR A 36 -2.36 -11.63 1.21
N ALA A 37 -2.29 -12.26 0.03
CA ALA A 37 -2.69 -13.64 -0.17
C ALA A 37 -1.89 -14.59 0.74
N ASP A 38 -0.57 -14.47 0.70
CA ASP A 38 0.35 -15.31 1.48
C ASP A 38 0.14 -15.14 2.99
N LYS A 39 -0.03 -13.90 3.44
CA LYS A 39 -0.21 -13.59 4.87
C LYS A 39 -1.51 -14.17 5.45
N TYR A 40 -2.58 -14.21 4.66
CA TYR A 40 -3.92 -14.57 5.16
C TYR A 40 -4.46 -15.88 4.58
N GLY A 41 -3.69 -16.58 3.74
CA GLY A 41 -4.09 -17.84 3.13
C GLY A 41 -5.21 -17.68 2.10
N PHE A 42 -5.26 -16.55 1.40
CA PHE A 42 -6.21 -16.33 0.30
C PHE A 42 -5.60 -16.70 -1.04
N THR A 43 -6.44 -16.90 -2.05
CA THR A 43 -5.98 -16.88 -3.44
C THR A 43 -5.65 -15.46 -3.88
N PHE A 44 -4.82 -15.34 -4.92
CA PHE A 44 -4.47 -14.03 -5.50
C PHE A 44 -5.72 -13.22 -5.90
N ASP A 45 -6.70 -13.83 -6.55
CA ASP A 45 -7.92 -13.15 -7.01
C ASP A 45 -8.78 -12.63 -5.85
N GLU A 46 -8.86 -13.40 -4.75
CA GLU A 46 -9.52 -12.97 -3.53
C GLU A 46 -8.77 -11.81 -2.87
N ALA A 47 -7.44 -11.86 -2.86
CA ALA A 47 -6.60 -10.79 -2.33
C ALA A 47 -6.72 -9.51 -3.16
N VAL A 48 -6.69 -9.58 -4.49
CA VAL A 48 -6.93 -8.44 -5.39
C VAL A 48 -8.29 -7.81 -5.11
N SER A 49 -9.34 -8.64 -5.02
CA SER A 49 -10.70 -8.17 -4.75
C SER A 49 -10.82 -7.47 -3.40
N ARG A 50 -10.07 -7.93 -2.39
CA ARG A 50 -10.05 -7.33 -1.04
C ARG A 50 -9.22 -6.06 -1.00
N VAL A 51 -8.01 -6.04 -1.56
CA VAL A 51 -7.12 -4.87 -1.57
C VAL A 51 -7.78 -3.70 -2.32
N ARG A 52 -8.44 -3.97 -3.45
CA ARG A 52 -9.12 -2.95 -4.26
C ARG A 52 -10.38 -2.35 -3.63
N GLN A 53 -10.95 -2.97 -2.60
CA GLN A 53 -12.06 -2.35 -1.85
C GLN A 53 -11.59 -1.21 -0.95
N TRP A 54 -10.27 -1.05 -0.74
CA TRP A 54 -9.66 -0.10 0.20
C TRP A 54 -8.92 1.03 -0.50
N THR A 55 -8.83 1.00 -1.83
CA THR A 55 -8.24 2.02 -2.71
C THR A 55 -9.33 2.72 -3.49
#